data_AF-A0A6B2XHH7-F1
#
_entry.id   AF-A0A6B2XHH7-F1
#
_cell.length_a   1.000
_cell.length_b   1.000
_cell.length_c   1.000
_cell.angle_alpha   90.00
_cell.angle_beta   90.00
_cell.angle_gamma   90.00
#
_symmetry.space_group_name_H-M   'P 1'
#
loop_
_entity.id
_entity.type
_entity.pdbx_description
1 polymer ?
#
loop_
_entity_poly.entity_id
_entity_poly.type
_entity_poly.pdbx_seq_one_letter_code
_entity_poly.pdbx_strand_id
1 'polypeptide(L)'
;TEDGVADADLFCLLERPDIVRRAVRTLERKARDLFVVSEVDIAGGWVRGVLDGVVREFEMSAMDAKLRRITVYEGEFGLEALSLFVCRGGLMPGADAWKGYRHRAWTRMNALADETTPHLPARRWRWHDLRHTYALRLLT
;
A
#
# COMPACT_ATOMS: atom_id res chain seq x y z
N THR A 1 -10.67 15.51 -4.82
CA THR A 1 -11.68 15.37 -3.75
C THR A 1 -10.95 15.39 -2.43
N GLU A 2 -11.23 16.37 -1.57
CA GLU A 2 -10.67 16.46 -0.22
C GLU A 2 -10.94 15.19 0.61
N ASP A 3 -12.06 14.51 0.36
CA ASP A 3 -12.46 13.28 1.07
C ASP A 3 -11.47 12.12 0.94
N GLY A 4 -10.83 11.94 -0.23
CA GLY A 4 -9.89 10.83 -0.44
C GLY A 4 -8.56 11.02 0.28
N VAL A 5 -8.17 12.26 0.55
CA VAL A 5 -6.98 12.59 1.37
C VAL A 5 -7.30 12.34 2.84
N ALA A 6 -8.50 12.73 3.30
CA ALA A 6 -8.97 12.47 4.65
C ALA A 6 -9.04 10.96 4.98
N ASP A 7 -9.45 10.12 4.03
CA ASP A 7 -9.47 8.66 4.21
C ASP A 7 -8.06 8.05 4.30
N ALA A 8 -7.11 8.55 3.52
CA ALA A 8 -5.71 8.11 3.60
C ALA A 8 -5.06 8.52 4.92
N ASP A 9 -5.36 9.74 5.38
CA ASP A 9 -4.91 10.23 6.69
C ASP A 9 -5.50 9.40 7.83
N LEU A 10 -6.79 9.06 7.76
CA LEU A 10 -7.44 8.21 8.74
C LEU A 10 -6.79 6.82 8.80
N PHE A 11 -6.49 6.22 7.64
CA PHE A 11 -5.75 4.97 7.58
C PHE A 11 -4.37 5.09 8.23
N CYS A 12 -3.61 6.14 7.91
CA CYS A 12 -2.29 6.41 8.47
C CYS A 12 -2.32 6.63 10.00
N LEU A 13 -3.36 7.27 10.52
CA LEU A 13 -3.51 7.59 11.93
C LEU A 13 -4.01 6.41 12.77
N LEU A 14 -4.95 5.61 12.23
CA LEU A 14 -5.65 4.60 13.00
C LEU A 14 -5.18 3.18 12.68
N GLU A 15 -5.21 2.78 11.42
CA GLU A 15 -5.04 1.38 11.02
C GLU A 15 -3.57 1.00 10.80
N ARG A 16 -2.83 1.87 10.10
CA ARG A 16 -1.43 1.62 9.72
C ARG A 16 -0.54 1.34 10.94
N PRO A 17 -0.58 2.13 12.04
CA PRO A 17 0.31 1.92 13.18
C PRO A 17 0.10 0.55 13.84
N ASP A 18 -1.16 0.10 13.94
CA ASP A 18 -1.48 -1.21 14.50
C ASP A 18 -0.97 -2.37 13.62
N ILE A 19 -1.07 -2.23 12.29
CA ILE A 19 -0.52 -3.21 11.36
C ILE A 19 1.01 -3.27 11.47
N VAL A 20 1.65 -2.10 11.48
CA VAL A 20 3.11 -1.97 11.60
C VAL A 20 3.59 -2.60 12.91
N ARG A 21 3.06 -2.18 14.06
CA ARG A 21 3.45 -2.71 15.39
C ARG A 21 3.39 -4.23 15.46
N ARG A 22 2.38 -4.84 14.83
CA ARG A 22 2.23 -6.31 14.78
C ARG A 22 3.25 -6.98 13.85
N ALA A 23 3.76 -6.27 12.84
CA ALA A 23 4.64 -6.79 11.82
C ALA A 23 6.14 -6.57 12.11
N VAL A 24 6.52 -5.62 12.95
CA VAL A 24 7.93 -5.25 13.28
C VAL A 24 8.83 -6.47 13.46
N ARG A 25 8.50 -7.35 14.43
CA ARG A 25 9.30 -8.57 14.71
C ARG A 25 9.48 -9.50 13.51
N THR A 26 8.53 -9.48 12.57
CA THR A 26 8.63 -10.27 11.33
C THR A 26 9.55 -9.59 10.32
N LEU A 27 9.54 -8.27 10.23
CA LEU A 27 10.42 -7.50 9.36
C LEU A 27 11.87 -7.54 9.86
N GLU A 28 12.09 -7.38 11.16
CA GLU A 28 13.43 -7.48 11.78
C GLU A 28 14.10 -8.83 11.49
N ARG A 29 13.37 -9.95 11.64
CA ARG A 29 13.90 -11.29 11.31
C ARG A 29 14.27 -11.44 9.83
N LYS A 30 13.65 -10.65 8.95
CA LYS A 30 13.88 -10.67 7.51
C LYS A 30 14.77 -9.53 7.04
N ALA A 31 15.31 -8.71 7.93
CA ALA A 31 16.01 -7.47 7.58
C ALA A 31 17.13 -7.68 6.56
N ARG A 32 17.80 -8.85 6.60
CA ARG A 32 18.85 -9.22 5.63
C ARG A 32 18.36 -9.33 4.18
N ASP A 33 17.08 -9.66 3.99
CA ASP A 33 16.43 -9.80 2.68
C ASP A 33 15.68 -8.52 2.25
N LEU A 34 15.77 -7.46 3.05
CA LEU A 34 15.08 -6.19 2.83
C LEU A 34 16.06 -5.11 2.38
N PHE A 35 15.53 -4.10 1.68
CA PHE A 35 16.27 -2.87 1.41
C PHE A 35 15.98 -1.87 2.52
N VAL A 36 16.91 -1.71 3.46
CA VAL A 36 16.76 -0.82 4.62
C VAL A 36 17.31 0.56 4.27
N VAL A 37 16.42 1.51 4.05
CA VAL A 37 16.71 2.89 3.67
C VAL A 37 17.15 3.68 4.89
N SER A 38 18.28 4.37 4.76
CA SER A 38 18.81 5.29 5.76
C SER A 38 18.61 6.75 5.37
N GLU A 39 18.51 7.04 4.07
CA GLU A 39 18.36 8.41 3.55
C GLU A 39 17.35 8.45 2.40
N VAL A 40 16.52 9.49 2.41
CA VAL A 40 15.50 9.75 1.41
C VAL A 40 15.62 11.21 0.97
N ASP A 41 15.95 11.42 -0.29
CA ASP A 41 15.89 12.74 -0.91
C ASP A 41 14.64 12.83 -1.78
N ILE A 42 13.61 13.48 -1.24
CA ILE A 42 12.35 13.68 -1.94
C ILE A 42 12.51 14.67 -3.11
N ALA A 43 13.36 15.68 -2.96
CA ALA A 43 13.55 16.71 -3.99
C ALA A 43 14.36 16.17 -5.18
N GLY A 44 15.42 15.42 -4.89
CA GLY A 44 16.25 14.74 -5.88
C GLY A 44 15.66 13.41 -6.38
N GLY A 45 14.65 12.86 -5.70
CA GLY A 45 13.94 11.66 -6.12
C GLY A 45 14.73 10.35 -5.94
N TRP A 46 15.66 10.30 -4.98
CA TRP A 46 16.48 9.10 -4.73
C TRP A 46 16.38 8.61 -3.28
N VAL A 47 16.73 7.34 -3.09
CA VAL A 47 16.82 6.68 -1.79
C VAL A 47 18.15 5.95 -1.68
N ARG A 48 18.74 5.97 -0.48
CA ARG A 48 19.98 5.27 -0.16
C ARG A 48 19.80 4.42 1.07
N GLY A 49 20.39 3.25 1.06
CA GLY A 49 20.27 2.29 2.15
C GLY A 49 21.15 1.07 1.96
N VAL A 50 20.87 0.04 2.74
CA VAL A 50 21.58 -1.24 2.69
C VAL A 50 20.66 -2.31 2.08
N LEU A 51 21.17 -3.00 1.04
CA LEU A 51 20.55 -4.17 0.44
C LEU A 51 21.62 -5.25 0.29
N ASP A 52 21.32 -6.47 0.76
CA ASP A 52 22.27 -7.60 0.77
C ASP A 52 23.61 -7.25 1.46
N GLY A 53 23.55 -6.41 2.51
CA GLY A 53 24.73 -5.95 3.25
C GLY A 53 25.57 -4.88 2.54
N VAL A 54 25.16 -4.44 1.34
CA VAL A 54 25.88 -3.43 0.55
C VAL A 54 25.10 -2.13 0.52
N VAL A 55 25.81 -1.01 0.66
CA VAL A 55 25.19 0.31 0.47
C VAL A 55 24.82 0.49 -0.99
N ARG A 56 23.54 0.75 -1.24
CA ARG A 56 22.97 0.96 -2.58
C ARG A 56 22.20 2.28 -2.59
N GLU A 57 22.15 2.86 -3.77
CA GLU A 57 21.37 4.05 -4.07
C GLU A 57 20.50 3.75 -5.29
N PHE A 58 19.26 4.22 -5.24
CA PHE A 58 18.30 4.06 -6.32
C PHE A 58 17.53 5.36 -6.53
N GLU A 59 17.36 5.73 -7.80
CA GLU A 59 16.32 6.67 -8.17
C GLU A 59 14.96 6.01 -7.96
N MET A 60 14.04 6.70 -7.26
CA MET A 60 12.72 6.15 -6.92
C MET A 60 11.92 5.75 -8.17
N SER A 61 12.08 6.51 -9.26
CA SER A 61 11.42 6.25 -10.54
C SER A 61 11.87 4.92 -11.18
N ALA A 62 13.13 4.53 -10.97
CA ALA A 62 13.76 3.34 -11.51
C ALA A 62 13.54 2.09 -10.63
N MET A 63 13.09 2.25 -9.39
CA MET A 63 12.78 1.12 -8.52
C MET A 63 11.59 0.33 -9.06
N ASP A 64 11.83 -0.92 -9.46
CA ASP A 64 10.76 -1.81 -9.89
C ASP A 64 9.81 -2.19 -8.74
N ALA A 65 8.69 -2.82 -9.07
CA ALA A 65 7.68 -3.20 -8.09
C ALA A 65 8.20 -4.21 -7.04
N LYS A 66 9.21 -5.02 -7.37
CA LYS A 66 9.78 -6.02 -6.45
C LYS A 66 10.67 -5.32 -5.42
N LEU A 67 11.53 -4.41 -5.87
CA LEU A 67 12.39 -3.61 -5.01
C LEU A 67 11.56 -2.72 -4.09
N ARG A 68 10.61 -1.95 -4.63
CA ARG A 68 9.70 -1.09 -3.82
C ARG A 68 8.97 -1.88 -2.73
N ARG A 69 8.67 -3.15 -2.99
CA ARG A 69 7.94 -3.99 -2.03
C ARG A 69 8.76 -4.35 -0.79
N ILE A 70 10.07 -4.45 -0.93
CA ILE A 70 11.00 -4.82 0.16
C ILE A 70 11.72 -3.60 0.74
N THR A 71 11.44 -2.40 0.23
CA THR A 71 11.97 -1.14 0.76
C THR A 71 11.32 -0.83 2.10
N VAL A 72 12.15 -0.71 3.13
CA VAL A 72 11.77 -0.38 4.50
C VAL A 72 12.67 0.73 5.03
N TYR A 73 12.26 1.37 6.12
CA TYR A 73 13.07 2.32 6.89
C TYR A 73 12.86 2.07 8.39
N GLU A 74 13.77 2.57 9.22
CA GLU A 74 13.57 2.56 10.68
C GLU A 74 12.57 3.66 11.06
N GLY A 75 11.36 3.25 11.45
CA GLY A 75 10.29 4.13 11.90
C GLY A 75 10.20 4.19 13.43
N GLU A 76 9.07 4.70 13.93
CA GLU A 76 8.83 4.89 15.36
C GLU A 76 8.83 3.55 16.12
N PHE A 77 8.30 2.50 15.49
CA PHE A 77 8.12 1.20 16.14
C PHE A 77 9.17 0.16 15.71
N GLY A 78 10.18 0.54 14.93
CA GLY A 78 11.16 -0.34 14.28
C GLY A 78 11.01 -0.33 12.76
N LEU A 79 11.44 -1.40 12.08
CA LEU A 79 11.35 -1.48 10.62
C LEU A 79 9.91 -1.35 10.10
N GLU A 80 9.70 -0.43 9.16
CA GLU A 80 8.42 -0.18 8.49
C GLU A 80 8.59 -0.09 6.98
N ALA A 81 7.58 -0.51 6.21
CA ALA A 81 7.61 -0.34 4.76
C ALA A 81 7.60 1.15 4.37
N LEU A 82 8.45 1.52 3.41
CA LEU A 82 8.46 2.82 2.76
C LEU A 82 7.32 2.91 1.73
N SER A 83 6.09 2.76 2.22
CA SER A 83 4.87 2.79 1.43
C SER A 83 3.69 3.26 2.27
N LEU A 84 2.72 3.89 1.61
CA LEU A 84 1.48 4.30 2.22
C LEU A 84 0.70 3.09 2.74
N PHE A 85 0.41 2.13 1.87
CA PHE A 85 -0.37 0.94 2.21
C PHE A 85 0.53 -0.22 2.62
N VAL A 86 0.12 -0.92 3.67
CA VAL A 86 0.81 -2.11 4.19
C VAL A 86 -0.14 -3.28 4.33
N CYS A 87 0.34 -4.48 4.02
CA CYS A 87 -0.39 -5.72 4.30
C CYS A 87 -0.21 -6.16 5.75
N ARG A 88 -0.95 -7.20 6.17
CA ARG A 88 -0.80 -7.85 7.49
C ARG A 88 0.65 -8.25 7.83
N GLY A 89 1.50 -8.47 6.83
CA GLY A 89 2.92 -8.78 7.00
C GLY A 89 3.85 -7.57 7.10
N GLY A 90 3.32 -6.35 7.16
CA GLY A 90 4.08 -5.10 7.29
C GLY A 90 4.67 -4.54 5.99
N LEU A 91 4.77 -5.35 4.94
CA LEU A 91 5.27 -4.93 3.62
C LEU A 91 4.17 -4.37 2.71
N MET A 92 4.61 -3.63 1.69
CA MET A 92 3.75 -3.12 0.62
C MET A 92 2.94 -4.26 -0.05
N PRO A 93 1.66 -4.04 -0.37
CA PRO A 93 0.85 -5.02 -1.09
C PRO A 93 1.38 -5.31 -2.50
N GLY A 94 1.52 -6.59 -2.82
CA GLY A 94 1.74 -7.06 -4.19
C GLY A 94 0.46 -7.10 -5.02
N ALA A 95 0.59 -7.37 -6.33
CA ALA A 95 -0.55 -7.44 -7.26
C ALA A 95 -1.66 -8.42 -6.81
N ASP A 96 -1.27 -9.59 -6.28
CA ASP A 96 -2.24 -10.58 -5.78
C ASP A 96 -2.95 -10.12 -4.51
N ALA A 97 -2.26 -9.39 -3.63
CA ALA A 97 -2.88 -8.82 -2.43
C ALA A 97 -3.97 -7.83 -2.82
N TRP A 98 -3.68 -6.93 -3.77
CA TRP A 98 -4.67 -6.02 -4.35
C TRP A 98 -5.87 -6.76 -4.95
N LYS A 99 -5.63 -7.80 -5.75
CA LYS A 99 -6.71 -8.65 -6.28
C LYS A 99 -7.58 -9.23 -5.14
N GLY A 100 -6.94 -9.73 -4.08
CA GLY A 100 -7.63 -10.26 -2.90
C GLY A 100 -8.46 -9.20 -2.15
N TYR A 101 -7.93 -8.00 -1.93
CA TYR A 101 -8.67 -6.89 -1.31
C TYR A 101 -9.94 -6.56 -2.09
N ARG A 102 -9.82 -6.41 -3.41
CA ARG A 102 -10.96 -6.19 -4.32
C ARG A 102 -12.00 -7.31 -4.24
N HIS A 103 -11.55 -8.57 -4.20
CA HIS A 103 -12.46 -9.72 -4.13
C HIS A 103 -13.23 -9.77 -2.80
N ARG A 104 -12.57 -9.45 -1.69
CA ARG A 104 -13.22 -9.35 -0.38
C ARG A 104 -14.20 -8.18 -0.32
N ALA A 105 -13.80 -7.01 -0.83
CA ALA A 105 -14.68 -5.84 -0.93
C ALA A 105 -15.94 -6.17 -1.74
N TRP A 106 -15.79 -6.79 -2.91
CA TRP A 106 -16.91 -7.26 -3.73
C TRP A 106 -17.84 -8.20 -2.96
N THR A 107 -17.28 -9.21 -2.30
CA THR A 107 -18.07 -10.20 -1.55
C THR A 107 -18.84 -9.53 -0.42
N ARG A 108 -18.19 -8.62 0.32
CA ARG A 108 -18.82 -7.87 1.41
C ARG A 108 -19.93 -6.93 0.91
N MET A 109 -19.70 -6.22 -0.19
CA MET A 109 -20.72 -5.36 -0.79
C MET A 109 -21.98 -6.15 -1.19
N ASN A 110 -21.81 -7.31 -1.83
CA ASN A 110 -22.97 -8.15 -2.21
C ASN A 110 -23.67 -8.75 -1.00
N ALA A 111 -22.92 -9.16 0.03
CA ALA A 111 -23.49 -9.72 1.23
C ALA A 111 -24.29 -8.70 2.06
N LEU A 112 -23.96 -7.42 1.93
CA LEU A 112 -24.63 -6.31 2.62
C LEU A 112 -25.62 -5.56 1.72
N ALA A 113 -25.80 -5.98 0.47
CA ALA A 113 -26.69 -5.31 -0.46
C ALA A 113 -28.15 -5.55 -0.08
N ASP A 114 -28.93 -4.49 -0.04
CA ASP A 114 -30.36 -4.47 0.23
C ASP A 114 -31.11 -3.65 -0.83
N GLU A 115 -32.41 -3.43 -0.61
CA GLU A 115 -33.28 -2.69 -1.54
C GLU A 115 -32.85 -1.23 -1.75
N THR A 116 -32.06 -0.66 -0.83
CA THR A 116 -31.55 0.72 -0.91
C THR A 116 -30.20 0.80 -1.62
N THR A 117 -29.56 -0.35 -1.86
CA THR A 117 -28.23 -0.40 -2.45
C THR A 117 -28.29 -0.07 -3.95
N PRO A 118 -27.49 0.88 -4.45
CA PRO A 118 -27.43 1.18 -5.88
C PRO A 118 -27.07 -0.06 -6.71
N HIS A 119 -27.62 -0.15 -7.93
CA HIS A 119 -27.38 -1.29 -8.82
C HIS A 119 -25.88 -1.59 -8.97
N LEU A 120 -25.48 -2.72 -8.39
CA LEU A 120 -24.12 -3.24 -8.52
C LEU A 120 -23.93 -3.81 -9.94
N PRO A 121 -22.72 -3.71 -10.51
CA PRO A 121 -22.46 -4.30 -11.82
C PRO A 121 -22.69 -5.82 -11.79
N ALA A 122 -23.21 -6.42 -12.86
CA ALA A 122 -23.52 -7.86 -12.92
C ALA A 122 -22.30 -8.79 -12.70
N ARG A 123 -21.09 -8.25 -12.84
CA ARG A 123 -19.83 -8.95 -12.59
C ARG A 123 -18.96 -8.16 -11.63
N ARG A 124 -18.06 -8.88 -10.94
CA ARG A 124 -17.05 -8.29 -10.07
C ARG A 124 -16.23 -7.22 -10.80
N TRP A 125 -16.32 -5.98 -10.33
CA TRP A 125 -15.58 -4.83 -10.87
C TRP A 125 -14.06 -5.03 -10.76
N ARG A 126 -13.30 -4.55 -11.74
CA ARG A 126 -11.82 -4.48 -11.82
C ARG A 126 -11.35 -3.08 -11.38
N TRP A 127 -10.06 -2.93 -11.07
CA TRP A 127 -9.48 -1.61 -10.74
C TRP A 127 -9.70 -0.57 -11.85
N HIS A 128 -9.63 -1.01 -13.11
CA HIS A 128 -9.89 -0.16 -14.27
C HIS A 128 -11.35 0.31 -14.35
N ASP A 129 -12.31 -0.50 -13.87
CA ASP A 129 -13.72 -0.14 -13.86
C ASP A 129 -13.97 1.02 -12.88
N LEU A 130 -13.30 1.03 -11.72
CA LEU A 130 -13.37 2.15 -10.78
C LEU A 130 -12.85 3.46 -11.38
N ARG A 131 -11.75 3.38 -12.16
CA ARG A 131 -11.21 4.55 -12.88
C ARG A 131 -12.21 5.09 -13.91
N HIS A 132 -12.94 4.20 -14.60
CA HIS A 132 -13.98 4.59 -15.56
C HIS A 132 -15.16 5.25 -14.84
N THR A 133 -15.65 4.66 -13.76
CA THR A 133 -16.73 5.23 -12.94
C THR A 133 -16.35 6.62 -12.44
N TYR A 134 -15.13 6.81 -11.93
CA TYR A 134 -14.65 8.11 -11.48
C TYR A 134 -14.65 9.13 -12.63
N ALA A 135 -14.10 8.79 -13.80
CA ALA A 135 -14.09 9.67 -14.96
C ALA A 135 -15.51 10.06 -15.40
N LEU A 136 -16.44 9.11 -15.46
CA LEU A 136 -17.84 9.37 -15.81
C LEU A 136 -18.53 10.30 -14.81
N ARG A 137 -18.25 10.13 -13.50
CA ARG A 137 -18.78 11.00 -12.44
C ARG A 137 -18.25 12.44 -12.48
N LEU A 138 -17.05 12.66 -13.02
CA LEU A 138 -16.50 14.01 -13.20
C LEU A 138 -17.02 14.72 -14.45
N LEU A 139 -17.58 13.97 -15.41
CA LEU A 139 -18.19 14.52 -16.62
C LEU A 139 -19.67 14.90 -16.42
N THR A 140 -20.24 14.54 -15.27
CA THR A 140 -21.62 14.85 -14.85
C THR A 140 -21.61 15.88 -13.74
#